data_AF-A0A3A0AWW7-F1
#
_entry.id   AF-A0A3A0AWW7-F1
#
_cell.length_a   1.000
_cell.length_b   1.000
_cell.length_c   1.000
_cell.angle_alpha   90.00
_cell.angle_beta   90.00
_cell.angle_gamma   90.00
#
_symmetry.space_group_name_H-M   'P 1'
#
loop_
_entity.id
_entity.type
_entity.pdbx_description
1 polymer ?
#
loop_
_entity_poly.entity_id
_entity_poly.type
_entity_poly.pdbx_seq_one_letter_code
_entity_poly.pdbx_strand_id
1 'polypeptide(L)' 'MTISPPGRAEYWVVVPWDRQVRVYRLVDGAYQLAGELGSGQVARSDVLRGFTIAVDQLFEFEMEHTDVQES' A
#
# COMPACT_ATOMS: atom_id res chain seq x y z
N MET A 1 22.66 1.92 -25.67
CA MET A 1 21.55 1.25 -24.95
C MET A 1 21.63 1.71 -23.51
N THR A 2 20.90 2.75 -23.16
CA THR A 2 20.94 3.31 -21.80
C THR A 2 20.06 2.46 -20.92
N ILE A 3 20.67 1.76 -19.97
CA ILE A 3 19.96 1.05 -18.91
C ILE A 3 19.47 2.16 -17.98
N SER A 4 18.20 2.53 -18.08
CA SER A 4 17.58 3.39 -17.06
C SER A 4 17.74 2.68 -15.71
N PRO A 5 18.18 3.36 -14.64
CA PRO A 5 18.16 2.75 -13.31
C PRO A 5 16.72 2.29 -13.03
N PRO A 6 16.51 1.20 -12.27
CA PRO A 6 15.16 0.80 -11.86
C PRO A 6 14.59 1.88 -10.93
N GLY A 7 14.07 2.96 -11.52
CA GLY A 7 13.13 3.84 -10.87
C GLY A 7 11.99 2.95 -10.40
N ARG A 8 11.65 3.03 -9.11
CA ARG A 8 10.59 2.20 -8.52
C ARG A 8 9.33 2.43 -9.36
N ALA A 9 8.95 1.46 -10.18
CA ALA A 9 7.89 1.65 -11.17
C ALA A 9 6.53 1.89 -10.50
N GLU A 10 6.42 1.57 -9.21
CA GLU A 10 5.21 1.69 -8.41
C GLU A 10 5.54 2.08 -6.96
N TYR A 11 4.67 2.88 -6.34
CA TYR A 11 4.68 3.23 -4.92
C TYR A 11 3.33 2.98 -4.30
N TRP A 12 3.34 2.51 -3.05
CA TRP A 12 2.14 2.25 -2.25
C TRP A 12 2.20 3.12 -1.01
N VAL A 13 1.17 3.93 -0.81
CA VAL A 13 1.00 4.78 0.36
C VAL A 13 -0.17 4.24 1.16
N VAL A 14 0.11 3.72 2.35
CA VAL A 14 -0.91 3.37 3.33
C VAL A 14 -1.31 4.64 4.06
N VAL A 15 -2.61 4.95 4.08
CA VAL A 15 -3.20 6.09 4.79
C VAL A 15 -4.02 5.54 5.96
N PRO A 16 -3.43 5.43 7.17
CA PRO A 16 -4.06 4.70 8.28
C PRO A 16 -5.36 5.33 8.77
N TRP A 17 -5.41 6.67 8.78
CA TRP A 17 -6.56 7.43 9.28
C TRP A 17 -7.82 7.21 8.44
N ASP A 18 -7.64 7.04 7.12
CA ASP A 18 -8.74 6.83 6.18
C ASP A 18 -8.93 5.35 5.84
N ARG A 19 -8.09 4.47 6.40
CA ARG A 19 -8.00 3.03 6.06
C ARG A 19 -7.93 2.80 4.55
N GLN A 20 -7.05 3.55 3.90
CA GLN A 20 -6.87 3.51 2.45
C GLN A 20 -5.46 3.08 2.05
N VAL A 21 -5.36 2.55 0.84
CA VAL A 21 -4.11 2.33 0.11
C VAL A 21 -4.18 3.13 -1.19
N ARG A 22 -3.20 3.99 -1.41
CA ARG A 22 -2.99 4.70 -2.68
C ARG A 22 -1.82 4.08 -3.42
N VAL A 23 -2.08 3.59 -4.62
CA VAL A 23 -1.06 3.04 -5.52
C VAL A 23 -0.72 4.10 -6.56
N TYR A 24 0.55 4.39 -6.73
CA TYR A 24 1.07 5.32 -7.72
C TYR A 24 2.00 4.58 -8.67
N ARG A 25 1.97 4.95 -9.95
CA ARG A 25 2.86 4.38 -10.97
C ARG A 25 3.65 5.48 -11.67
N LEU A 26 4.86 5.15 -12.11
CA LEU A 26 5.69 6.07 -12.89
C LEU A 26 5.20 6.09 -14.34
N VAL A 27 4.63 7.21 -14.79
CA VAL A 27 4.19 7.46 -16.18
C VAL A 27 4.94 8.68 -16.68
N ASP A 28 5.68 8.54 -17.78
CA ASP A 28 6.40 9.64 -18.43
C ASP A 28 7.28 10.48 -17.48
N GLY A 29 7.91 9.82 -16.50
CA GLY A 29 8.80 10.47 -15.53
C GLY A 29 8.11 11.10 -14.32
N ALA A 30 6.79 11.00 -14.18
CA ALA A 30 6.03 11.47 -13.03
C ALA A 30 5.17 10.36 -12.40
N TYR A 31 5.03 10.37 -11.08
CA TYR A 31 4.14 9.45 -10.39
C TYR A 31 2.69 9.91 -10.51
N GLN A 32 1.84 9.03 -11.04
CA GLN A 32 0.40 9.26 -11.19
C GLN A 32 -0.37 8.26 -10.32
N LEU A 33 -1.49 8.70 -9.74
CA LEU A 33 -2.36 7.83 -8.96
C LEU A 33 -2.95 6.76 -9.88
N ALA A 34 -2.64 5.50 -9.59
CA ALA A 34 -3.13 4.32 -10.29
C ALA A 34 -4.37 3.73 -9.61
N GLY A 35 -4.48 3.89 -8.29
CA GLY A 35 -5.66 3.47 -7.54
C GLY A 35 -5.70 4.04 -6.14
N GLU A 36 -6.90 4.29 -5.65
CA GLU A 36 -7.20 4.55 -4.24
C GLU A 36 -8.21 3.50 -3.80
N LEU A 37 -7.84 2.70 -2.80
CA LEU A 37 -8.61 1.55 -2.36
C LEU A 37 -8.84 1.62 -0.85
N GLY A 38 -10.10 1.50 -0.44
CA GLY A 38 -10.51 1.46 0.96
C GLY A 38 -10.92 0.06 1.40
N SER A 39 -11.56 -0.01 2.58
CA SER A 39 -12.06 -1.25 3.17
C SER A 39 -12.93 -2.08 2.22
N GLY A 40 -12.82 -3.40 2.32
CA GLY A 40 -13.48 -4.38 1.46
C GLY A 40 -12.88 -4.51 0.05
N GLN A 41 -11.92 -3.67 -0.33
CA GLN A 41 -11.28 -3.72 -1.65
C GLN A 41 -9.93 -4.46 -1.59
N VAL A 42 -9.47 -4.92 -2.75
CA VAL A 42 -8.18 -5.59 -2.92
C VAL A 42 -7.30 -4.75 -3.83
N ALA A 43 -6.21 -4.24 -3.27
CA ALA A 43 -5.20 -3.52 -4.02
C ALA A 43 -4.31 -4.52 -4.77
N ARG A 44 -4.00 -4.22 -6.03
CA ARG A 44 -3.21 -5.09 -6.92
C ARG A 44 -2.03 -4.32 -7.49
N SER A 45 -0.88 -4.98 -7.58
CA SER A 45 0.30 -4.41 -8.25
C SER A 45 0.23 -4.66 -9.75
N ASP A 46 0.50 -3.61 -10.52
CA ASP A 46 0.67 -3.69 -11.97
C ASP A 46 2.10 -4.13 -12.34
N VAL A 47 3.06 -3.91 -11.43
CA VAL A 47 4.49 -4.22 -11.64
C VAL A 47 4.83 -5.63 -11.14
N LEU A 48 4.38 -5.99 -9.94
CA LEU A 48 4.60 -7.29 -9.32
C LEU A 48 3.43 -8.21 -9.66
N ARG A 49 3.55 -8.94 -10.78
CA ARG A 49 2.47 -9.83 -11.24
C ARG A 49 2.03 -10.81 -10.15
N GLY A 50 0.73 -10.83 -9.90
CA GLY A 50 0.12 -11.72 -8.91
C GLY A 50 0.14 -11.20 -7.48
N PHE A 51 0.83 -10.08 -7.21
CA PHE A 51 0.79 -9.45 -5.90
C PHE A 51 -0.51 -8.69 -5.69
N THR A 52 -1.19 -9.03 -4.59
CA THR A 52 -2.43 -8.39 -4.15
C THR A 52 -2.46 -8.31 -2.63
N ILE A 53 -3.10 -7.27 -2.09
CA ILE A 53 -3.37 -7.12 -0.66
C ILE A 53 -4.83 -6.75 -0.48
N ALA A 54 -5.55 -7.47 0.37
CA ALA A 54 -6.86 -7.02 0.85
C ALA A 54 -6.63 -5.84 1.81
N VAL A 55 -7.29 -4.70 1.56
CA VAL A 55 -7.03 -3.46 2.31
C VAL A 55 -7.33 -3.65 3.80
N ASP A 56 -8.34 -4.44 4.15
CA ASP A 56 -8.72 -4.70 5.54
C ASP A 56 -7.58 -5.37 6.34
N GLN A 57 -6.81 -6.26 5.71
CA GLN A 57 -5.68 -6.96 6.37
C GLN A 57 -4.55 -6.02 6.81
N LEU A 58 -4.44 -4.83 6.21
CA LEU A 58 -3.42 -3.85 6.59
C LEU A 58 -3.77 -3.10 7.89
N PHE A 59 -5.04 -3.14 8.29
CA PHE A 59 -5.55 -2.40 9.45
C PHE A 59 -6.09 -3.32 10.54
N GLU A 60 -6.05 -4.64 10.33
CA GLU A 60 -6.22 -5.65 11.35
C GLU A 60 -4.98 -5.70 12.25
N PHE A 61 -4.83 -4.70 13.13
CA PHE A 61 -3.96 -4.83 14.29
C PHE A 61 -4.83 -5.11 15.52
N GLU A 62 -4.66 -6.30 16.08
CA GLU A 62 -5.07 -6.60 17.44
C GLU A 62 -4.18 -5.74 18.35
N MET A 63 -4.78 -4.74 19.01
CA MET A 63 -4.10 -4.07 20.11
C MET A 63 -4.01 -5.10 21.23
N GLU A 64 -2.81 -5.67 21.42
CA GLU A 64 -2.48 -6.38 22.65
C GLU A 64 -2.74 -5.37 23.78
N HIS A 65 -3.82 -5.57 24.54
CA HIS A 65 -4.04 -4.84 25.78
C HIS A 65 -2.92 -5.31 26.72
N THR A 66 -1.85 -4.54 26.78
CA THR A 66 -0.93 -4.66 27.91
C THR A 66 -1.69 -4.15 29.13
N ASP A 67 -2.41 -5.06 29.80
CA ASP A 67 -2.89 -4.83 31.15
C ASP A 67 -1.64 -4.58 32.01
N VAL A 68 -1.36 -3.31 32.29
CA VAL A 68 -0.43 -2.94 33.35
C VAL A 68 -1.17 -3.21 34.66
N GLN A 69 -0.98 -4.41 35.21
CA GLN A 69 -1.31 -4.67 36.61
C GLN A 69 -0.31 -3.93 37.49
N GLU A 70 -0.69 -2.74 37.96
CA GLU A 70 -0.03 -2.14 39.12
C GLU A 70 -0.26 -3.05 40.34
N SER A 71 0.84 -3.42 41.00
CA SER A 71 0.89 -4.25 42.23
C SER A 71 1.06 -3.37 43.46
#